data_AF-A0A553AKQ8-F1
#
_entry.id   AF-A0A553AKQ8-F1
#
_cell.length_a   1.000
_cell.length_b   1.000
_cell.length_c   1.000
_cell.angle_alpha   90.00
_cell.angle_beta   90.00
_cell.angle_gamma   90.00
#
_symmetry.space_group_name_H-M   'P 1'
#
loop_
_entity.id
_entity.type
_entity.pdbx_description
1 polymer ?
#
loop_
_entity_poly.entity_id
_entity_poly.type
_entity_poly.pdbx_seq_one_letter_code
_entity_poly.pdbx_strand_id
1 'polypeptide(L)' 'MTHYGVLIRLFCPFSVKVLRDIGVLESGQIVLVDEIKVTLELKTVYIINNAAYFYFHFNIEV' A
#
# COMPACT_ATOMS: atom_id res chain seq x y z
N MET A 1 -7.57 -11.78 -8.00
CA MET A 1 -8.58 -12.72 -7.46
C MET A 1 -7.95 -13.45 -6.29
N THR A 2 -8.34 -13.16 -5.05
CA THR A 2 -7.87 -13.83 -3.83
C THR A 2 -9.08 -14.44 -3.13
N HIS A 3 -9.41 -15.69 -3.47
CA HIS A 3 -10.56 -16.46 -2.94
C HIS A 3 -10.12 -17.72 -2.20
N TYR A 4 -9.15 -17.63 -1.28
CA TYR A 4 -8.76 -18.78 -0.45
C TYR A 4 -9.25 -18.69 1.01
N GLY A 5 -9.93 -17.60 1.39
CA GLY A 5 -10.44 -17.43 2.77
C GLY A 5 -9.34 -17.37 3.84
N VAL A 6 -8.09 -17.09 3.43
CA VAL A 6 -6.94 -17.07 4.33
C VAL A 6 -6.75 -15.66 4.88
N LEU A 7 -6.72 -15.54 6.20
CA LEU A 7 -6.36 -14.31 6.88
C LEU A 7 -4.83 -14.21 6.96
N ILE A 8 -4.27 -13.17 6.36
CA ILE A 8 -2.82 -12.93 6.32
C ILE A 8 -2.51 -11.75 7.23
N ARG A 9 -1.51 -11.91 8.10
CA ARG A 9 -0.96 -10.81 8.91
C ARG A 9 0.23 -10.21 8.18
N LEU A 10 0.11 -8.95 7.79
CA LEU A 10 1.22 -8.20 7.19
C LEU A 10 2.08 -7.57 8.29
N PHE A 11 3.39 -7.65 8.12
CA PHE A 11 4.36 -6.97 8.95
C PHE A 11 5.02 -5.88 8.12
N CYS A 12 5.17 -4.69 8.69
CA CYS A 12 5.95 -3.64 8.04
C CYS A 12 7.46 -3.91 8.21
N PRO A 13 8.29 -3.58 7.20
CA PRO A 13 7.85 -3.13 5.87
C PRO A 13 7.33 -4.28 4.99
N PHE A 14 6.37 -3.99 4.10
CA PHE A 14 5.87 -4.96 3.10
C PHE A 14 5.77 -4.34 1.71
N SER A 15 5.83 -5.18 0.67
CA SER A 15 5.82 -4.75 -0.73
C SER A 15 4.41 -4.54 -1.28
N VAL A 16 4.24 -3.48 -2.07
CA VAL A 16 3.03 -3.22 -2.83
C VAL A 16 3.36 -2.77 -4.25
N LYS A 17 2.47 -3.08 -5.19
CA LYS A 17 2.56 -2.64 -6.58
C LYS A 17 1.70 -1.41 -6.82
N VAL A 18 2.27 -0.38 -7.43
CA VAL A 18 1.57 0.85 -7.82
C VAL A 18 0.63 0.56 -8.99
N LEU A 19 -0.65 0.95 -8.87
CA LEU A 19 -1.67 0.67 -9.90
C LEU A 19 -1.73 1.71 -11.02
N ARG A 20 -1.28 2.94 -10.75
CA ARG A 20 -1.29 4.10 -11.66
C ARG A 20 -0.30 5.14 -11.17
N ASP A 21 0.17 6.00 -12.07
CA ASP A 21 1.11 7.07 -11.73
C ASP A 21 0.51 7.99 -10.64
N ILE A 22 1.26 8.19 -9.55
CA ILE A 22 0.87 9.03 -8.43
C ILE A 22 2.07 9.75 -7.81
N GLY A 23 2.09 11.08 -7.94
CA GLY A 23 3.19 11.89 -7.45
C GLY A 23 4.50 11.51 -8.16
N VAL A 24 5.43 10.94 -7.40
CA VAL A 24 6.76 10.49 -7.88
C VAL A 24 6.82 8.98 -8.16
N LEU A 25 5.71 8.26 -7.98
CA LEU A 25 5.65 6.81 -8.18
C LEU A 25 5.00 6.48 -9.52
N GLU A 26 5.59 5.52 -10.22
CA GLU A 26 5.16 5.11 -11.56
C GLU A 26 4.31 3.83 -11.50
N SER A 27 3.36 3.72 -12.42
CA SER A 27 2.51 2.54 -12.57
C SER A 27 3.34 1.27 -12.76
N GLY A 28 3.01 0.22 -12.02
CA GLY A 28 3.73 -1.05 -12.04
C GLY A 28 4.97 -1.11 -11.16
N GLN A 29 5.44 0.03 -10.61
CA GLN A 29 6.55 0.06 -9.66
C GLN A 29 6.20 -0.73 -8.40
N ILE A 30 7.19 -1.45 -7.85
CA ILE A 30 7.09 -2.10 -6.55
C ILE A 30 7.79 -1.22 -5.51
N VAL A 31 7.08 -0.90 -4.43
CA VAL A 31 7.58 -0.05 -3.33
C VAL A 31 7.32 -0.72 -1.99
N LEU A 32 8.13 -0.37 -0.98
CA LEU A 32 7.95 -0.82 0.39
C LEU A 32 7.08 0.17 1.16
N VAL A 33 6.10 -0.34 1.88
CA VAL A 33 5.30 0.41 2.85
C VAL A 33 5.98 0.30 4.21
N ASP A 34 6.49 1.41 4.71
CA ASP A 34 7.22 1.49 5.99
C ASP A 34 6.25 1.52 7.17
N GLU A 35 5.13 2.24 7.03
CA GLU A 35 4.12 2.38 8.08
C GLU A 35 2.71 2.44 7.46
N ILE A 36 1.69 2.08 8.26
CA ILE A 36 0.27 2.29 7.93
C ILE A 36 -0.31 3.27 8.94
N LYS A 37 -1.04 4.28 8.46
CA LYS A 37 -1.77 5.23 9.31
C LYS A 37 -3.21 5.36 8.84
N VAL A 38 -4.03 5.98 9.68
CA VAL A 38 -5.44 6.28 9.38
C VAL A 38 -5.67 7.77 9.59
N THR A 39 -6.31 8.42 8.62
CA THR A 39 -6.67 9.84 8.74
C THR A 39 -7.84 10.04 9.72
N LEU A 40 -8.11 11.28 10.12
CA LEU A 40 -9.29 11.62 10.93
C LEU A 40 -10.62 11.27 10.24
N GLU A 41 -10.62 11.19 8.91
CA GLU A 41 -11.75 10.75 8.08
C GLU A 41 -11.80 9.22 7.90
N LEU A 42 -11.03 8.46 8.69
CA LEU A 42 -10.97 7.00 8.66
C LEU A 42 -10.48 6.41 7.33
N LYS A 43 -9.62 7.15 6.60
CA LYS A 43 -8.98 6.65 5.37
C LYS A 43 -7.61 6.08 5.68
N THR A 44 -7.35 4.85 5.26
CA THR A 44 -6.03 4.20 5.38
C THR A 44 -5.03 4.84 4.42
N VAL A 45 -3.86 5.19 4.95
CA VAL A 45 -2.73 5.71 4.18
C VAL A 45 -1.48 4.87 4.43
N TYR A 46 -0.72 4.64 3.37
CA TYR A 46 0.59 4.01 3.40
C TYR A 46 1.67 5.08 3.46
N ILE A 47 2.64 4.88 4.33
CA ILE A 47 3.84 5.70 4.39
C ILE A 47 4.92 4.98 3.60
N ILE A 48 5.39 5.62 2.53
CA ILE A 48 6.41 5.11 1.62
C ILE A 48 7.46 6.21 1.52
N ASN A 49 8.71 5.94 1.93
CA ASN A 49 9.78 6.93 1.93
C ASN A 49 9.37 8.25 2.62
N ASN A 50 8.74 8.15 3.80
CA ASN A 50 8.24 9.27 4.61
C ASN A 50 7.14 10.14 3.94
N ALA A 51 6.56 9.69 2.82
CA ALA A 51 5.42 10.33 2.17
C ALA A 51 4.15 9.47 2.31
N ALA A 52 3.00 10.13 2.52
CA ALA A 52 1.73 9.47 2.72
C ALA A 52 0.94 9.34 1.41
N TYR A 53 0.46 8.14 1.11
CA TYR A 53 -0.35 7.82 -0.07
C TYR A 53 -1.60 7.05 0.33
N PHE A 54 -2.74 7.28 -0.33
CA PHE A 54 -3.93 6.49 -0.05
C PHE A 54 -3.76 5.04 -0.51
N TYR A 55 -4.19 4.09 0.33
CA TYR A 55 -3.99 2.66 0.10
C TYR A 55 -4.57 2.16 -1.24
N PHE A 56 -5.65 2.77 -1.73
CA PHE A 56 -6.37 2.36 -2.94
C PHE A 56 -5.60 2.62 -4.24
N HIS A 57 -4.42 3.23 -4.18
CA HIS A 57 -3.51 3.35 -5.33
C HIS A 57 -2.59 2.13 -5.51
N PHE A 58 -2.66 1.14 -4.61
CA PHE A 58 -1.73 0.03 -4.58
C PHE A 58 -2.45 -1.31 -4.52
N ASN A 59 -1.76 -2.35 -4.99
CA ASN A 59 -2.12 -3.74 -4.77
C ASN A 59 -1.05 -4.42 -3.90
N ILE A 60 -1.48 -5.25 -2.96
CA ILE A 60 -0.58 -6.02 -2.11
C ILE A 60 -0.18 -7.27 -2.90
N GLU A 61 1.12 -7.43 -3.15
CA GLU A 61 1.68 -8.63 -3.76
C GLU A 61 2.03 -9.59 -2.61
N VAL A 62 1.23 -10.65 -2.40
CA VAL A 62 1.48 -11.73 -1.43
C VAL A 62 1.58 -13.06 -2.16
#